data_AF-A0A936BG96-F1
#
_entry.id   AF-A0A936BG96-F1
#
_cell.length_a   1.000
_cell.length_b   1.000
_cell.length_c   1.000
_cell.angle_alpha   90.00
_cell.angle_beta   90.00
_cell.angle_gamma   90.00
#
_symmetry.space_group_name_H-M   'P 1'
#
loop_
_entity.id
_entity.type
_entity.pdbx_description
1 polymer ?
#
loop_
_entity_poly.entity_id
_entity_poly.type
_entity_poly.pdbx_seq_one_letter_code
_entity_poly.pdbx_strand_id
1 'polypeptide(L)'
;MNPDILNPRALDERFVVKVFMAFAALAVVALALNVAGRFAGASIALGGHSTDTTTREVVIGNDVVVAPANAIRFDHARHDGVAQRLDLYLRWPDMTGYSNAARDDFNIVGGRKALIYMTLEPRTMSRDMSGRLDPIYRSLIEPAGEKSDSGVLMHRFTEKSGYLGEMLAIKARPGGEALVARCLHGAAAAELLAPCERDIQVGDDLSLTYRFPAELLAAWPKLEYAVRAKALEMVKTASR
;
A
#
# COMPACT_ATOMS: atom_id res chain seq x y z
N MET A 1 -38.56 75.41 -25.45
CA MET A 1 -37.49 75.30 -24.44
C MET A 1 -37.94 74.24 -23.43
N ASN A 2 -37.45 72.99 -23.58
CA ASN A 2 -37.63 71.77 -22.77
C ASN A 2 -39.09 71.31 -22.47
N PRO A 3 -39.39 70.04 -22.09
CA PRO A 3 -38.52 68.91 -21.75
C PRO A 3 -38.85 67.59 -22.49
N ASP A 4 -37.90 66.68 -22.64
CA ASP A 4 -38.13 65.23 -22.66
C ASP A 4 -36.77 64.50 -22.72
N ILE A 5 -36.01 64.64 -21.63
CA ILE A 5 -34.87 63.78 -21.35
C ILE A 5 -35.25 62.99 -20.10
N LEU A 6 -35.38 61.67 -20.29
CA LEU A 6 -35.35 60.55 -19.32
C LEU A 6 -36.53 59.60 -19.56
N ASN A 7 -36.39 58.72 -20.56
CA ASN A 7 -37.13 57.46 -20.56
C ASN A 7 -36.12 56.31 -20.40
N PRO A 8 -35.93 55.76 -19.19
CA PRO A 8 -35.13 54.55 -19.04
C PRO A 8 -35.86 53.43 -19.76
N ARG A 9 -35.25 52.90 -20.82
CA ARG A 9 -35.75 51.74 -21.59
C ARG A 9 -36.32 50.70 -20.62
N ALA A 10 -37.64 50.51 -20.67
CA ALA A 10 -38.29 49.41 -19.98
C ALA A 10 -37.61 48.12 -20.47
N LEU A 11 -36.94 47.44 -19.54
CA LEU A 11 -36.36 46.13 -19.80
C LEU A 11 -37.49 45.22 -20.28
N ASP A 12 -37.35 44.68 -21.48
CA ASP A 12 -38.31 43.73 -22.06
C ASP A 12 -38.52 42.58 -21.05
N GLU A 13 -39.76 42.38 -20.60
CA GLU A 13 -40.14 41.39 -19.58
C GLU A 13 -39.61 39.99 -19.94
N ARG A 14 -39.59 39.66 -21.24
CA ARG A 14 -39.06 38.41 -21.77
C ARG A 14 -37.54 38.30 -21.61
N PHE A 15 -36.83 39.41 -21.68
CA PHE A 15 -35.38 39.45 -21.43
C PHE A 15 -35.09 39.21 -19.94
N VAL A 16 -35.84 39.86 -19.05
CA VAL A 16 -35.71 39.67 -17.59
C VAL A 16 -35.99 38.23 -17.19
N VAL A 17 -37.05 37.61 -17.73
CA VAL A 17 -37.38 36.20 -17.47
C VAL A 17 -36.28 35.25 -17.98
N LYS A 18 -35.73 35.46 -19.17
CA LYS A 18 -34.62 34.63 -19.69
C LYS A 18 -33.36 34.72 -18.84
N VAL A 19 -33.00 35.94 -18.41
CA VAL A 19 -31.85 36.17 -17.53
C VAL A 19 -32.08 35.49 -16.18
N PHE A 20 -33.26 35.63 -15.59
CA PHE A 20 -33.62 34.94 -14.35
C PHE A 20 -33.53 33.42 -14.49
N MET A 21 -34.07 32.86 -15.57
CA MET A 21 -34.00 31.41 -15.84
C MET A 21 -32.56 30.92 -16.04
N ALA A 22 -31.69 31.73 -16.66
CA ALA A 22 -30.27 31.41 -16.79
C ALA A 22 -29.57 31.39 -15.42
N PHE A 23 -29.83 32.38 -14.56
CA PHE A 23 -29.30 32.40 -13.19
C PHE A 23 -29.86 31.26 -12.34
N ALA A 24 -31.14 30.93 -12.47
CA ALA A 24 -31.76 29.80 -11.79
C ALA A 24 -31.12 28.47 -12.23
N ALA A 25 -30.89 28.28 -13.54
CA ALA A 25 -30.20 27.10 -14.06
C ALA A 25 -28.75 27.02 -13.54
N LEU A 26 -28.01 28.13 -13.54
CA LEU A 26 -26.67 28.21 -12.95
C LEU A 26 -26.68 27.86 -11.45
N ALA A 27 -27.66 28.34 -10.69
CA ALA A 27 -27.79 28.01 -9.27
C ALA A 27 -28.08 26.53 -9.04
N VAL A 28 -28.93 25.91 -9.86
CA VAL A 28 -29.21 24.46 -9.82
C VAL A 28 -27.95 23.66 -10.14
N VAL A 29 -27.18 24.04 -11.17
CA VAL A 29 -25.92 23.38 -11.52
C VAL A 29 -24.90 23.54 -10.39
N ALA A 30 -24.76 24.73 -9.82
CA ALA A 30 -23.86 24.97 -8.68
C ALA A 30 -24.24 24.13 -7.46
N LEU A 31 -25.54 24.00 -7.17
CA LEU A 31 -26.04 23.15 -6.10
C LEU A 31 -25.74 21.67 -6.37
N ALA A 32 -25.96 21.20 -7.60
CA ALA A 32 -25.65 19.83 -8.02
C ALA A 32 -24.15 19.52 -7.88
N LEU A 33 -23.28 20.43 -8.33
CA LEU A 33 -21.83 20.30 -8.17
C LEU A 33 -21.40 20.34 -6.70
N ASN A 34 -22.06 21.15 -5.85
CA ASN A 34 -21.76 21.19 -4.42
C ASN A 34 -22.14 19.87 -3.73
N VAL A 35 -23.32 19.33 -4.03
CA VAL A 35 -23.79 18.05 -3.48
C VAL A 35 -22.90 16.91 -3.97
N ALA A 36 -22.66 16.82 -5.27
CA ALA A 36 -21.76 15.82 -5.85
C ALA A 36 -20.34 15.92 -5.26
N GLY A 37 -19.83 17.13 -5.09
CA GLY A 37 -18.53 17.40 -4.48
C GLY A 37 -18.46 17.01 -3.01
N ARG A 38 -19.54 17.13 -2.23
CA ARG A 38 -19.55 16.66 -0.83
C ARG A 38 -19.57 15.13 -0.73
N PHE A 39 -20.36 14.47 -1.57
CA PHE A 39 -20.43 13.00 -1.59
C PHE A 39 -19.14 12.37 -2.13
N ALA A 40 -18.61 12.88 -3.24
CA ALA A 40 -17.32 12.44 -3.76
C ALA A 40 -16.15 12.90 -2.88
N GLY A 41 -16.28 14.05 -2.23
CA GLY A 41 -15.22 14.69 -1.43
C GLY A 41 -14.78 13.86 -0.24
N ALA A 42 -15.69 13.12 0.41
CA ALA A 42 -15.33 12.22 1.51
C ALA A 42 -14.39 11.08 1.03
N SER A 43 -14.72 10.45 -0.11
CA SER A 43 -13.91 9.38 -0.71
C SER A 43 -12.60 9.92 -1.30
N ILE A 44 -12.63 11.12 -1.90
CA ILE A 44 -11.43 11.81 -2.43
C ILE A 44 -10.50 12.21 -1.28
N ALA A 45 -11.03 12.70 -0.16
CA ALA A 45 -10.24 13.11 1.01
C ALA A 45 -9.49 11.94 1.68
N LEU A 46 -10.04 10.72 1.56
CA LEU A 46 -9.40 9.49 2.02
C LEU A 46 -8.37 8.95 1.03
N GLY A 47 -8.34 9.41 -0.23
CA GLY A 47 -7.29 9.02 -1.19
C GLY A 47 -7.19 7.50 -1.44
N GLY A 48 -8.32 6.79 -1.35
CA GLY A 48 -8.38 5.33 -1.46
C GLY A 48 -8.20 4.57 -0.13
N HIS A 49 -7.90 5.26 0.97
CA HIS A 49 -7.89 4.66 2.31
C HIS A 49 -9.31 4.41 2.84
N SER A 50 -9.43 3.58 3.88
CA SER A 50 -10.67 3.37 4.61
C SER A 50 -10.40 3.46 6.11
N THR A 51 -11.37 3.97 6.88
CA THR A 51 -11.34 3.91 8.35
C THR A 51 -12.18 2.75 8.90
N ASP A 52 -12.80 1.95 8.02
CA ASP A 52 -13.61 0.79 8.38
C ASP A 52 -12.73 -0.31 9.00
N THR A 53 -12.95 -0.60 10.28
CA THR A 53 -12.23 -1.67 11.01
C THR A 53 -12.96 -3.01 10.98
N THR A 54 -14.07 -3.11 10.24
CA THR A 54 -14.80 -4.37 10.08
C THR A 54 -13.86 -5.44 9.56
N THR A 55 -13.84 -6.57 10.26
CA THR A 55 -13.02 -7.71 9.88
C THR A 55 -13.60 -8.39 8.65
N ARG A 56 -12.74 -8.73 7.70
CA ARG A 56 -13.05 -9.46 6.48
C ARG A 56 -12.38 -10.82 6.49
N GLU A 57 -13.11 -11.85 6.09
CA GLU A 57 -12.62 -13.20 5.94
C GLU A 57 -12.41 -13.51 4.45
N VAL A 58 -11.14 -13.62 4.07
CA VAL A 58 -10.72 -13.86 2.68
C VAL A 58 -10.11 -15.25 2.58
N VAL A 59 -10.75 -16.13 1.81
CA VAL A 59 -10.28 -17.50 1.60
C VAL A 59 -9.29 -17.51 0.44
N ILE A 60 -8.08 -18.02 0.67
CA ILE A 60 -7.03 -18.18 -0.34
C ILE A 60 -6.52 -19.62 -0.27
N GLY A 61 -6.83 -20.42 -1.28
CA GLY A 61 -6.56 -21.87 -1.22
C GLY A 61 -7.34 -22.52 -0.08
N ASN A 62 -6.64 -23.13 0.87
CA ASN A 62 -7.22 -23.79 2.05
C ASN A 62 -7.12 -22.94 3.33
N ASP A 63 -6.53 -21.75 3.23
CA ASP A 63 -6.30 -20.85 4.36
C ASP A 63 -7.34 -19.71 4.34
N VAL A 64 -7.72 -19.24 5.53
CA VAL A 64 -8.58 -18.07 5.71
C VAL A 64 -7.75 -16.94 6.29
N VAL A 65 -7.69 -15.82 5.57
CA VAL A 65 -7.03 -14.59 6.02
C VAL A 65 -8.08 -13.65 6.60
N VAL A 66 -7.92 -13.32 7.87
CA VAL A 66 -8.82 -12.46 8.64
C VAL A 66 -8.15 -11.10 8.83
N ALA A 67 -8.66 -10.08 8.13
CA ALA A 67 -8.04 -8.75 8.06
C ALA A 67 -9.07 -7.64 8.26
N PRO A 68 -8.78 -6.56 9.00
CA PRO A 68 -9.69 -5.41 9.05
C PRO A 68 -9.67 -4.67 7.70
N ALA A 69 -10.84 -4.16 7.26
CA ALA A 69 -11.00 -3.54 5.94
C ALA A 69 -10.07 -2.34 5.70
N ASN A 70 -9.73 -1.58 6.75
CA ASN A 70 -8.78 -0.47 6.72
C ASN A 70 -7.31 -0.90 6.56
N ALA A 71 -6.99 -2.19 6.67
CA ALA A 71 -5.69 -2.75 6.34
C ALA A 71 -5.65 -3.33 4.93
N ILE A 72 -6.80 -3.50 4.26
CA ILE A 72 -6.88 -3.99 2.88
C ILE A 72 -6.67 -2.82 1.93
N ARG A 73 -5.63 -2.94 1.11
CA ARG A 73 -5.10 -1.86 0.28
C ARG A 73 -6.07 -1.44 -0.82
N PHE A 74 -6.73 -2.40 -1.45
CA PHE A 74 -7.61 -2.14 -2.59
C PHE A 74 -9.07 -2.22 -2.19
N ASP A 75 -9.83 -1.20 -2.57
CA ASP A 75 -11.23 -1.08 -2.19
C ASP A 75 -12.09 -2.27 -2.63
N HIS A 76 -11.88 -2.74 -3.85
CA HIS A 76 -12.58 -3.91 -4.40
C HIS A 76 -12.29 -5.22 -3.66
N ALA A 77 -11.28 -5.29 -2.80
CA ALA A 77 -10.93 -6.47 -2.01
C ALA A 77 -11.45 -6.38 -0.55
N ARG A 78 -12.16 -5.31 -0.17
CA ARG A 78 -12.65 -5.06 1.21
C ARG A 78 -13.96 -5.79 1.53
N HIS A 79 -14.07 -7.05 1.13
CA HIS A 79 -15.25 -7.86 1.36
C HIS A 79 -14.86 -9.30 1.68
N ASP A 80 -15.79 -10.05 2.28
CA ASP A 80 -15.61 -11.48 2.52
C ASP A 80 -15.66 -12.27 1.21
N GLY A 81 -14.99 -13.42 1.16
CA GLY A 81 -15.10 -14.35 0.04
C GLY A 81 -13.79 -14.97 -0.40
N VAL A 82 -13.80 -15.58 -1.58
CA VAL A 82 -12.64 -16.28 -2.15
C VAL A 82 -11.82 -15.31 -3.01
N ALA A 83 -10.50 -15.32 -2.83
CA ALA A 83 -9.57 -14.57 -3.65
C ALA A 83 -8.30 -15.38 -3.96
N GLN A 84 -7.59 -15.02 -5.02
CA GLN A 84 -6.26 -15.58 -5.33
C GLN A 84 -5.13 -14.83 -4.63
N ARG A 85 -5.43 -13.66 -4.07
CA ARG A 85 -4.46 -12.73 -3.54
C ARG A 85 -5.15 -11.77 -2.57
N LEU A 86 -4.47 -11.38 -1.50
CA LEU A 86 -4.88 -10.26 -0.65
C LEU A 86 -3.70 -9.31 -0.44
N ASP A 87 -3.89 -8.04 -0.80
CA ASP A 87 -2.92 -6.98 -0.59
C ASP A 87 -3.29 -6.11 0.61
N LEU A 88 -2.32 -5.96 1.51
CA LEU A 88 -2.42 -5.23 2.74
C LEU A 88 -1.35 -4.14 2.81
N TYR A 89 -1.62 -3.17 3.66
CA TYR A 89 -0.69 -2.08 3.99
C TYR A 89 -0.86 -1.71 5.46
N LEU A 90 0.23 -1.81 6.22
CA LEU A 90 0.20 -1.68 7.66
C LEU A 90 1.23 -0.66 8.10
N ARG A 91 0.87 0.15 9.08
CA ARG A 91 1.76 1.15 9.66
C ARG A 91 2.71 0.51 10.64
N TRP A 92 4.00 0.68 10.40
CA TRP A 92 5.10 0.33 11.29
C TRP A 92 5.23 1.35 12.44
N PRO A 93 5.50 0.91 13.70
CA PRO A 93 5.74 -0.47 14.13
C PRO A 93 4.49 -1.23 14.60
N ASP A 94 3.36 -0.54 14.76
CA ASP A 94 2.17 -1.10 15.43
C ASP A 94 1.42 -2.14 14.57
N MET A 95 1.76 -2.25 13.28
CA MET A 95 1.17 -3.16 12.30
C MET A 95 -0.35 -3.00 12.17
N THR A 96 -0.83 -1.75 12.19
CA THR A 96 -2.25 -1.39 12.09
C THR A 96 -2.61 -0.84 10.71
N GLY A 97 -3.86 -1.05 10.28
CA GLY A 97 -4.43 -0.40 9.08
C GLY A 97 -4.60 1.12 9.24
N TYR A 98 -5.18 1.76 8.22
CA TYR A 98 -5.38 3.20 8.18
C TYR A 98 -6.27 3.71 9.32
N SER A 99 -5.93 4.87 9.86
CA SER A 99 -6.79 5.65 10.76
C SER A 99 -6.54 7.14 10.56
N ASN A 100 -7.50 7.98 10.97
CA ASN A 100 -7.34 9.44 10.87
C ASN A 100 -6.13 9.95 11.67
N ALA A 101 -5.85 9.34 12.84
CA ALA A 101 -4.69 9.70 13.67
C ALA A 101 -3.35 9.35 12.99
N ALA A 102 -3.35 8.37 12.11
CA ALA A 102 -2.19 7.90 11.37
C ALA A 102 -2.12 8.42 9.92
N ARG A 103 -2.98 9.38 9.54
CA ARG A 103 -3.16 9.83 8.16
C ARG A 103 -1.87 10.27 7.50
N ASP A 104 -1.03 10.99 8.22
CA ASP A 104 0.23 11.54 7.72
C ASP A 104 1.21 10.44 7.32
N ASP A 105 1.28 9.35 8.07
CA ASP A 105 2.13 8.20 7.73
C ASP A 105 1.65 7.50 6.45
N PHE A 106 0.33 7.34 6.29
CA PHE A 106 -0.25 6.71 5.11
C PHE A 106 -0.20 7.60 3.86
N ASN A 107 -0.11 8.92 4.05
CA ASN A 107 0.02 9.91 2.97
C ASN A 107 1.48 10.38 2.78
N ILE A 108 2.43 9.81 3.52
CA ILE A 108 3.87 10.09 3.45
C ILE A 108 4.16 11.58 3.67
N VAL A 109 3.40 12.22 4.56
CA VAL A 109 3.63 13.61 4.96
C VAL A 109 4.92 13.66 5.78
N GLY A 110 5.81 14.60 5.45
CA GLY A 110 7.11 14.73 6.10
C GLY A 110 8.15 13.67 5.71
N GLY A 111 7.89 12.85 4.68
CA GLY A 111 8.86 11.91 4.12
C GLY A 111 9.11 10.65 4.95
N ARG A 112 8.33 10.43 6.02
CA ARG A 112 8.45 9.24 6.87
C ARG A 112 7.94 8.00 6.13
N LYS A 113 8.85 7.08 5.80
CA LYS A 113 8.52 5.78 5.20
C LYS A 113 8.17 4.79 6.32
N ALA A 114 6.88 4.70 6.66
CA ALA A 114 6.39 3.90 7.78
C ALA A 114 5.41 2.80 7.40
N LEU A 115 5.30 2.45 6.12
CA LEU A 115 4.36 1.43 5.66
C LEU A 115 5.09 0.14 5.33
N ILE A 116 4.53 -0.96 5.81
CA ILE A 116 4.84 -2.32 5.35
C ILE A 116 3.72 -2.75 4.44
N TYR A 117 4.05 -3.14 3.21
CA TYR A 117 3.08 -3.72 2.29
C TYR A 117 3.18 -5.24 2.41
N MET A 118 2.06 -5.92 2.50
CA MET A 118 2.00 -7.38 2.64
C MET A 118 1.08 -7.94 1.56
N THR A 119 1.51 -9.01 0.92
CA THR A 119 0.74 -9.71 -0.11
C THR A 119 0.68 -11.17 0.28
N LEU A 120 -0.53 -11.70 0.45
CA LEU A 120 -0.75 -13.14 0.64
C LEU A 120 -1.28 -13.77 -0.65
N GLU A 121 -0.65 -14.86 -1.05
CA GLU A 121 -0.97 -15.64 -2.26
C GLU A 121 -0.75 -17.14 -1.98
N PRO A 122 -1.35 -18.05 -2.77
CA PRO A 122 -1.04 -19.47 -2.70
C PRO A 122 0.47 -19.72 -2.85
N ARG A 123 0.99 -20.65 -2.06
CA ARG A 123 2.40 -21.06 -2.12
C ARG A 123 2.69 -21.71 -3.47
N THR A 124 3.52 -21.06 -4.26
CA THR A 124 4.03 -21.60 -5.55
C THR A 124 5.43 -22.20 -5.42
N MET A 125 6.22 -21.73 -4.44
CA MET A 125 7.59 -22.16 -4.21
C MET A 125 7.70 -23.02 -2.94
N SER A 126 8.47 -24.10 -3.01
CA SER A 126 8.66 -25.02 -1.87
C SER A 126 9.47 -24.42 -0.72
N ARG A 127 10.25 -23.37 -1.00
CA ARG A 127 11.10 -22.67 -0.02
C ARG A 127 10.87 -21.18 -0.09
N ASP A 128 10.89 -20.54 1.06
CA ASP A 128 10.89 -19.07 1.15
C ASP A 128 12.23 -18.46 0.72
N MET A 129 12.35 -17.14 0.81
CA MET A 129 13.53 -16.43 0.35
C MET A 129 14.82 -16.85 1.10
N SER A 130 14.73 -17.18 2.39
CA SER A 130 15.86 -17.70 3.17
C SER A 130 16.27 -19.08 2.71
N GLY A 131 15.31 -19.99 2.57
CA GLY A 131 15.56 -21.35 2.09
C GLY A 131 16.07 -21.41 0.64
N ARG A 132 15.89 -20.33 -0.13
CA ARG A 132 16.39 -20.20 -1.51
C ARG A 132 17.78 -19.58 -1.61
N LEU A 133 18.40 -19.16 -0.50
CA LEU A 133 19.74 -18.56 -0.52
C LEU A 133 20.77 -19.45 -1.21
N ASP A 134 20.97 -20.64 -0.67
CA ASP A 134 21.99 -21.59 -1.11
C ASP A 134 21.67 -22.24 -2.46
N PRO A 135 20.45 -22.78 -2.69
CA PRO A 135 20.14 -23.50 -3.92
C PRO A 135 19.89 -22.60 -5.13
N ILE A 136 19.58 -21.31 -4.93
CA ILE A 136 19.21 -20.40 -6.03
C ILE A 136 20.06 -19.13 -5.97
N TYR A 137 19.97 -18.34 -4.91
CA TYR A 137 20.53 -16.99 -4.94
C TYR A 137 22.06 -16.94 -5.00
N ARG A 138 22.77 -17.91 -4.39
CA ARG A 138 24.24 -17.94 -4.40
C ARG A 138 24.85 -17.99 -5.80
N SER A 139 24.17 -18.59 -6.78
CA SER A 139 24.66 -18.62 -8.17
C SER A 139 24.28 -17.37 -8.97
N LEU A 140 23.39 -16.53 -8.44
CA LEU A 140 22.88 -15.34 -9.11
C LEU A 140 23.55 -14.04 -8.63
N ILE A 141 24.33 -14.08 -7.56
CA ILE A 141 24.97 -12.91 -6.96
C ILE A 141 26.48 -12.91 -7.17
N GLU A 142 27.05 -11.71 -7.19
CA GLU A 142 28.49 -11.50 -7.11
C GLU A 142 28.99 -11.95 -5.72
N PRO A 143 30.09 -12.74 -5.64
CA PRO A 143 30.63 -13.20 -4.36
C PRO A 143 31.08 -12.05 -3.45
N ALA A 144 31.54 -10.95 -4.04
CA ALA A 144 31.88 -9.74 -3.32
C ALA A 144 30.60 -9.06 -2.82
N GLY A 145 30.44 -8.99 -1.50
CA GLY A 145 29.35 -8.26 -0.85
C GLY A 145 29.85 -6.99 -0.18
N GLU A 146 29.05 -5.94 -0.22
CA GLU A 146 29.30 -4.68 0.46
C GLU A 146 28.59 -4.69 1.81
N LYS A 147 29.30 -4.35 2.89
CA LYS A 147 28.69 -4.28 4.21
C LYS A 147 28.02 -2.92 4.40
N SER A 148 26.70 -2.92 4.59
CA SER A 148 25.97 -1.71 4.99
C SER A 148 26.30 -1.29 6.43
N ASP A 149 25.93 -0.07 6.81
CA ASP A 149 26.11 0.46 8.17
C ASP A 149 25.45 -0.41 9.25
N SER A 150 24.35 -1.08 8.91
CA SER A 150 23.67 -2.05 9.78
C SER A 150 24.37 -3.43 9.87
N GLY A 151 25.46 -3.59 9.14
CA GLY A 151 26.20 -4.83 9.01
C GLY A 151 25.47 -5.92 8.23
N VAL A 152 24.41 -5.58 7.49
CA VAL A 152 23.80 -6.44 6.46
C VAL A 152 24.71 -6.45 5.24
N LEU A 153 25.02 -7.63 4.70
CA LEU A 153 25.81 -7.78 3.48
C LEU A 153 24.90 -7.58 2.27
N MET A 154 25.28 -6.68 1.39
CA MET A 154 24.57 -6.35 0.16
C MET A 154 25.35 -6.91 -1.02
N HIS A 155 24.80 -7.90 -1.69
CA HIS A 155 25.41 -8.50 -2.87
C HIS A 155 24.75 -8.00 -4.13
N ARG A 156 25.54 -7.64 -5.14
CA ARG A 156 25.00 -7.33 -6.46
C ARG A 156 24.54 -8.59 -7.14
N PHE A 157 23.43 -8.53 -7.85
CA PHE A 157 23.05 -9.59 -8.77
C PHE A 157 23.91 -9.54 -10.04
N THR A 158 24.28 -10.71 -10.55
CA THR A 158 24.97 -10.85 -11.84
C THR A 158 24.07 -10.34 -12.97
N GLU A 159 24.65 -9.87 -14.08
CA GLU A 159 23.88 -9.32 -15.20
C GLU A 159 22.90 -10.32 -15.84
N LYS A 160 23.19 -11.62 -15.74
CA LYS A 160 22.37 -12.71 -16.30
C LYS A 160 21.22 -13.15 -15.41
N SER A 161 21.13 -12.63 -14.19
CA SER A 161 20.16 -13.07 -13.18
C SER A 161 18.72 -12.62 -13.43
N GLY A 162 18.52 -11.59 -14.27
CA GLY A 162 17.22 -10.93 -14.44
C GLY A 162 16.85 -9.95 -13.32
N TYR A 163 17.70 -9.78 -12.30
CA TYR A 163 17.49 -8.85 -11.16
C TYR A 163 18.34 -7.58 -11.28
N LEU A 164 18.52 -7.08 -12.51
CA LEU A 164 19.25 -5.84 -12.75
C LEU A 164 18.58 -4.67 -12.00
N GLY A 165 19.39 -3.88 -11.30
CA GLY A 165 18.90 -2.78 -10.46
C GLY A 165 18.49 -3.22 -9.05
N GLU A 166 18.70 -4.48 -8.67
CA GLU A 166 18.49 -4.98 -7.32
C GLU A 166 19.81 -5.44 -6.67
N MET A 167 19.79 -5.53 -5.34
CA MET A 167 20.83 -6.09 -4.50
C MET A 167 20.20 -7.12 -3.54
N LEU A 168 20.91 -8.19 -3.25
CA LEU A 168 20.51 -9.17 -2.25
C LEU A 168 21.10 -8.83 -0.88
N ALA A 169 20.24 -8.50 0.06
CA ALA A 169 20.56 -8.25 1.46
C ALA A 169 20.61 -9.57 2.24
N ILE A 170 21.75 -9.89 2.84
CA ILE A 170 21.99 -11.10 3.64
C ILE A 170 22.47 -10.73 5.03
N LYS A 171 21.81 -11.26 6.07
CA LYS A 171 22.32 -11.20 7.44
C LYS A 171 22.14 -12.55 8.13
N ALA A 172 23.25 -13.17 8.52
CA ALA A 172 23.21 -14.38 9.31
C ALA A 172 22.53 -14.13 10.67
N ARG A 173 21.75 -15.10 11.13
CA ARG A 173 21.19 -15.16 12.49
C ARG A 173 21.76 -16.39 13.18
N PRO A 174 22.56 -16.24 14.24
CA PRO A 174 23.01 -17.39 15.01
C PRO A 174 21.81 -18.20 15.53
N GLY A 175 21.79 -19.50 15.26
CA GLY A 175 20.72 -20.40 15.73
C GLY A 175 19.35 -20.20 15.06
N GLY A 176 19.25 -19.45 13.97
CA GLY A 176 18.00 -19.26 13.24
C GLY A 176 18.21 -18.97 11.76
N GLU A 177 17.11 -18.74 11.05
CA GLU A 177 17.18 -18.39 9.63
C GLU A 177 17.82 -17.02 9.42
N ALA A 178 18.69 -16.94 8.42
CA ALA A 178 19.26 -15.68 7.96
C ALA A 178 18.17 -14.76 7.40
N LEU A 179 18.35 -13.46 7.52
CA LEU A 179 17.66 -12.50 6.67
C LEU A 179 18.17 -12.69 5.24
N VAL A 180 17.23 -12.85 4.31
CA VAL A 180 17.48 -12.77 2.87
C VAL A 180 16.38 -11.92 2.27
N ALA A 181 16.73 -10.74 1.77
CA ALA A 181 15.78 -9.82 1.16
C ALA A 181 16.36 -9.27 -0.15
N ARG A 182 15.49 -8.99 -1.10
CA ARG A 182 15.86 -8.27 -2.33
C ARG A 182 15.55 -6.79 -2.14
N CYS A 183 16.48 -5.92 -2.46
CA CYS A 183 16.28 -4.48 -2.37
C CYS A 183 16.63 -3.83 -3.69
N LEU A 184 15.75 -2.95 -4.18
CA LEU A 184 16.08 -2.07 -5.29
C LEU A 184 17.27 -1.18 -4.91
N HIS A 185 18.09 -0.84 -5.90
CA HIS A 185 19.31 -0.08 -5.75
C HIS A 185 19.40 1.06 -6.78
N GLY A 186 20.24 2.05 -6.49
CA GLY A 186 20.41 3.25 -7.31
C GLY A 186 19.27 4.26 -7.14
N ALA A 187 19.19 5.23 -8.06
CA ALA A 187 18.23 6.34 -7.98
C ALA A 187 16.77 5.88 -7.89
N ALA A 188 16.42 4.78 -8.56
CA ALA A 188 15.07 4.21 -8.52
C ALA A 188 14.64 3.76 -7.11
N ALA A 189 15.58 3.39 -6.23
CA ALA A 189 15.28 2.99 -4.87
C ALA A 189 14.94 4.18 -3.96
N ALA A 190 15.50 5.36 -4.22
CA ALA A 190 15.32 6.55 -3.37
C ALA A 190 13.87 7.04 -3.36
N GLU A 191 13.22 6.99 -4.53
CA GLU A 191 11.84 7.43 -4.75
C GLU A 191 10.79 6.44 -4.22
N LEU A 192 11.20 5.21 -3.89
CA LEU A 192 10.26 4.16 -3.45
C LEU A 192 10.09 4.16 -1.93
N LEU A 193 8.85 3.98 -1.50
CA LEU A 193 8.47 3.89 -0.09
C LEU A 193 8.97 2.61 0.58
N ALA A 194 8.98 1.52 -0.19
CA ALA A 194 9.32 0.18 0.28
C ALA A 194 10.14 -0.56 -0.80
N PRO A 195 11.43 -0.21 -0.96
CA PRO A 195 12.29 -0.75 -2.00
C PRO A 195 12.80 -2.16 -1.69
N CYS A 196 12.73 -2.61 -0.45
CA CYS A 196 13.10 -3.97 -0.06
C CYS A 196 11.88 -4.88 0.00
N GLU A 197 12.07 -6.15 -0.37
CA GLU A 197 11.06 -7.19 -0.42
C GLU A 197 11.63 -8.52 0.07
N ARG A 198 10.80 -9.28 0.77
CA ARG A 198 11.09 -10.63 1.25
C ARG A 198 9.82 -11.45 1.28
N ASP A 199 9.92 -12.75 1.02
CA ASP A 199 8.82 -13.69 1.23
C ASP A 199 9.14 -14.71 2.32
N ILE A 200 8.08 -15.13 3.00
CA ILE A 200 8.05 -16.18 4.03
C ILE A 200 6.83 -17.07 3.82
N GLN A 201 6.91 -18.32 4.24
CA GLN A 201 5.77 -19.23 4.26
C GLN A 201 4.96 -19.03 5.55
N VAL A 202 3.63 -18.97 5.42
CA VAL A 202 2.67 -18.84 6.53
C VAL A 202 1.45 -19.73 6.27
N GLY A 203 0.66 -19.99 7.32
CA GLY A 203 -0.48 -20.92 7.22
C GLY A 203 -0.06 -22.31 6.75
N ASP A 204 -1.00 -23.04 6.15
CA ASP A 204 -0.72 -24.36 5.58
C ASP A 204 -0.06 -24.23 4.21
N ASP A 205 -0.62 -23.38 3.33
CA ASP A 205 -0.24 -23.28 1.92
C ASP A 205 -0.17 -21.83 1.40
N LEU A 206 0.12 -20.86 2.27
CA LEU A 206 0.34 -19.46 1.83
C LEU A 206 1.81 -19.08 1.75
N SER A 207 2.08 -18.17 0.81
CA SER A 207 3.27 -17.33 0.77
C SER A 207 2.87 -15.91 1.13
N LEU A 208 3.60 -15.31 2.08
CA LEU A 208 3.47 -13.92 2.45
C LEU A 208 4.71 -13.16 1.96
N THR A 209 4.52 -12.32 0.96
CA THR A 209 5.54 -11.38 0.49
C THR A 209 5.32 -10.05 1.20
N TYR A 210 6.36 -9.49 1.80
CA TYR A 210 6.29 -8.17 2.42
C TYR A 210 7.37 -7.24 1.90
N ARG A 211 6.97 -6.00 1.63
CA ARG A 211 7.84 -4.90 1.20
C ARG A 211 7.98 -3.88 2.30
N PHE A 212 9.19 -3.36 2.47
CA PHE A 212 9.52 -2.48 3.58
C PHE A 212 10.56 -1.40 3.22
N PRO A 213 10.60 -0.28 3.96
CA PRO A 213 11.62 0.76 3.83
C PRO A 213 13.03 0.21 4.09
N ALA A 214 14.02 0.62 3.30
CA ALA A 214 15.38 0.09 3.40
C ALA A 214 16.03 0.32 4.78
N GLU A 215 15.63 1.38 5.47
CA GLU A 215 16.09 1.75 6.81
C GLU A 215 15.75 0.66 7.85
N LEU A 216 14.71 -0.14 7.60
CA LEU A 216 14.34 -1.25 8.49
C LEU A 216 15.25 -2.48 8.37
N LEU A 217 16.20 -2.52 7.42
CA LEU A 217 17.25 -3.55 7.39
C LEU A 217 18.07 -3.54 8.70
N ALA A 218 18.26 -2.37 9.32
CA ALA A 218 18.94 -2.28 10.61
C ALA A 218 18.16 -2.90 11.77
N ALA A 219 16.82 -2.84 11.68
CA ALA A 219 15.90 -3.39 12.67
C ALA A 219 15.25 -4.71 12.20
N TRP A 220 15.86 -5.41 11.23
CA TRP A 220 15.25 -6.57 10.60
C TRP A 220 14.74 -7.65 11.57
N PRO A 221 15.37 -7.94 12.74
CA PRO A 221 14.83 -8.95 13.65
C PRO A 221 13.45 -8.55 14.21
N LYS A 222 13.25 -7.25 14.47
CA LYS A 222 11.97 -6.69 14.94
C LYS A 222 10.94 -6.70 13.82
N LEU A 223 11.35 -6.35 12.59
CA LEU A 223 10.50 -6.40 11.41
C LEU A 223 9.98 -7.82 11.15
N GLU A 224 10.89 -8.81 11.09
CA GLU A 224 10.56 -10.23 10.90
C GLU A 224 9.59 -10.72 11.98
N TYR A 225 9.86 -10.38 13.25
CA TYR A 225 8.97 -10.73 14.36
C TYR A 225 7.57 -10.15 14.19
N ALA A 226 7.46 -8.85 13.91
CA ALA A 226 6.17 -8.17 13.79
C ALA A 226 5.35 -8.69 12.59
N VAL A 227 6.00 -8.93 11.45
CA VAL A 227 5.35 -9.50 10.25
C VAL A 227 4.83 -10.91 10.54
N ARG A 228 5.64 -11.76 11.16
CA ARG A 228 5.23 -13.13 11.53
C ARG A 228 4.13 -13.15 12.58
N ALA A 229 4.23 -12.31 13.60
CA ALA A 229 3.20 -12.17 14.62
C ALA A 229 1.87 -11.71 14.01
N LYS A 230 1.93 -10.74 13.09
CA LYS A 230 0.72 -10.26 12.40
C LYS A 230 0.14 -11.34 11.47
N ALA A 231 0.98 -12.07 10.76
CA ALA A 231 0.52 -13.19 9.94
C ALA A 231 -0.15 -14.28 10.79
N LEU A 232 0.41 -14.61 11.95
CA LEU A 232 -0.15 -15.59 12.88
C LEU A 232 -1.50 -15.15 13.46
N GLU A 233 -1.68 -13.85 13.72
CA GLU A 233 -2.97 -13.28 14.16
C GLU A 233 -4.05 -13.39 13.06
N MET A 234 -3.65 -13.19 11.80
CA MET A 234 -4.57 -13.06 10.68
C MET A 234 -4.89 -14.38 9.98
N VAL A 235 -3.93 -15.29 9.88
CA VAL A 235 -4.08 -16.52 9.07
C VAL A 235 -4.62 -17.64 9.94
N LYS A 236 -5.81 -18.11 9.61
CA LYS A 236 -6.44 -19.29 10.18
C LYS A 236 -6.32 -20.44 9.18
N THR A 237 -5.79 -21.57 9.62
CA THR A 237 -5.80 -22.81 8.85
C THR A 237 -7.13 -23.53 9.08
N ALA A 238 -7.72 -24.12 8.04
CA ALA A 238 -8.80 -25.06 8.23
C ALA A 238 -8.25 -26.25 9.03
N SER A 239 -8.73 -26.46 10.26
CA SER A 239 -8.32 -27.60 11.08
C SER A 239 -8.57 -28.89 10.29
N ARG A 240 -7.52 -29.68 10.06
CA ARG A 240 -7.65 -31.05 9.53
C ARG A 240 -8.21 -31.97 10.60
#